data_AF-A0A2V9JMA6-F1
#
_entry.id   AF-A0A2V9JMA6-F1
#
_cell.length_a   1.000
_cell.length_b   1.000
_cell.length_c   1.000
_cell.angle_alpha   90.00
_cell.angle_beta   90.00
_cell.angle_gamma   90.00
#
_symmetry.space_group_name_H-M   'P 1'
#
loop_
_entity.id
_entity.type
_entity.pdbx_description
1 polymer ?
#
loop_
_entity_poly.entity_id
_entity_poly.type
_entity_poly.pdbx_seq_one_letter_code
_entity_poly.pdbx_strand_id
1 'polypeptide(L)'
;ERAYDHIVRLGWDFILNKVPVEPDGLKSYLTYATFDPATLHGTDWPHDPAGLYAMFACARALAGHVRPGDLTHSPWPFRVFAHTNLAREEYPAQMIAAIKLFDELGRLGLDGAGDYSRTRKIAWNWLMQYPMRNNIWSAYFEDIPFDTDLLNWNQYSPLETARYLLQHPEEDPDWRRHSEGLIALVERTFAVDAPATEHYRWVQKEPMQYGRRWGANAISEQTQQDMDKMGSHTGRYASVCALL
;
A
#
# COMPACT_ATOMS: atom_id res chain seq x y z
N GLU A 1 26.55 -8.63 -7.37
CA GLU A 1 25.38 -8.70 -6.48
C GLU A 1 25.52 -7.60 -5.44
N ARG A 2 24.55 -6.69 -5.28
CA ARG A 2 24.66 -5.59 -4.30
C ARG A 2 24.21 -6.10 -2.93
N ALA A 3 24.77 -5.54 -1.85
CA ALA A 3 24.47 -5.97 -0.48
C ALA A 3 22.96 -6.00 -0.16
N TYR A 4 22.19 -5.05 -0.72
CA TYR A 4 20.73 -5.02 -0.58
C TYR A 4 20.02 -6.15 -1.31
N ASP A 5 20.42 -6.49 -2.54
CA ASP A 5 19.85 -7.61 -3.30
C ASP A 5 20.04 -8.93 -2.55
N HIS A 6 21.20 -9.08 -1.91
CA HIS A 6 21.54 -10.26 -1.12
C HIS A 6 20.63 -10.39 0.11
N ILE A 7 20.48 -9.31 0.90
CA ILE A 7 19.61 -9.29 2.09
C ILE A 7 18.15 -9.56 1.72
N VAL A 8 17.65 -8.91 0.67
CA VAL A 8 16.26 -9.11 0.20
C VAL A 8 16.05 -10.55 -0.26
N ARG A 9 17.01 -11.15 -0.98
CA ARG A 9 16.91 -12.54 -1.40
C ARG A 9 16.91 -13.49 -0.20
N LEU A 10 17.75 -13.25 0.81
CA LEU A 10 17.75 -14.04 2.04
C LEU A 10 16.42 -13.96 2.79
N GLY A 11 15.84 -12.77 2.90
CA GLY A 11 14.53 -12.57 3.53
C GLY A 11 13.40 -13.29 2.80
N TRP A 12 13.35 -13.16 1.47
CA TRP A 12 12.35 -13.86 0.65
C TRP A 12 12.50 -15.37 0.69
N ASP A 13 13.73 -15.88 0.56
CA ASP A 13 14.00 -17.31 0.62
C ASP A 13 13.61 -17.90 1.97
N PHE A 14 13.86 -17.17 3.06
CA PHE A 14 13.42 -17.57 4.39
C PHE A 14 11.89 -17.74 4.46
N ILE A 15 11.14 -16.70 4.09
CA ILE A 15 9.66 -16.68 4.21
C ILE A 15 9.01 -17.71 3.27
N LEU A 16 9.50 -17.84 2.04
CA LEU A 16 8.88 -18.68 1.03
C LEU A 16 9.27 -20.16 1.20
N ASN A 17 10.56 -20.42 1.41
CA ASN A 17 11.11 -21.77 1.25
C ASN A 17 11.54 -22.42 2.56
N LYS A 18 11.91 -21.65 3.59
CA LYS A 18 12.50 -22.21 4.83
C LYS A 18 11.52 -22.34 5.98
N VAL A 19 10.54 -21.45 6.11
CA VAL A 19 9.52 -21.60 7.16
C VAL A 19 8.67 -22.84 6.84
N PRO A 20 8.52 -23.79 7.80
CA PRO A 20 7.75 -25.00 7.57
C PRO A 20 6.25 -24.74 7.47
N VAL A 21 5.55 -25.75 6.99
CA VAL A 21 4.09 -25.79 6.94
C VAL A 21 3.63 -26.66 8.11
N GLU A 22 2.71 -26.14 8.91
CA GLU A 22 2.12 -26.81 10.06
C GLU A 22 1.05 -27.82 9.63
N PRO A 23 0.57 -28.72 10.52
CA PRO A 23 -0.40 -29.75 10.18
C PRO A 23 -1.73 -29.24 9.58
N ASP A 24 -2.05 -27.96 9.77
CA ASP A 24 -3.23 -27.29 9.20
C ASP A 24 -3.01 -26.78 7.76
N GLY A 25 -1.80 -26.95 7.20
CA GLY A 25 -1.45 -26.55 5.84
C GLY A 25 -0.98 -25.10 5.72
N LEU A 26 -0.82 -24.36 6.82
CA LEU A 26 -0.35 -22.98 6.82
C LEU A 26 1.13 -22.88 7.26
N LYS A 27 1.83 -21.83 6.82
CA LYS A 27 3.21 -21.57 7.29
C LYS A 27 3.23 -21.26 8.79
N SER A 28 4.26 -21.69 9.52
CA SER A 28 4.36 -21.50 10.97
C SER A 28 4.20 -20.05 11.44
N TYR A 29 4.67 -19.07 10.65
CA TYR A 29 4.51 -17.64 10.98
C TYR A 29 3.06 -17.13 10.85
N LEU A 30 2.14 -17.92 10.30
CA LEU A 30 0.70 -17.60 10.20
C LEU A 30 -0.12 -18.20 11.35
N THR A 31 0.47 -19.10 12.14
CA THR A 31 -0.24 -19.88 13.15
C THR A 31 0.36 -19.72 14.54
N TYR A 32 1.66 -19.39 14.65
CA TYR A 32 2.36 -19.27 15.92
C TYR A 32 3.09 -17.92 16.08
N ALA A 33 3.00 -17.35 17.29
CA ALA A 33 3.75 -16.15 17.68
C ALA A 33 5.21 -16.48 18.07
N THR A 34 5.48 -17.73 18.41
CA THR A 34 6.83 -18.22 18.72
C THR A 34 7.12 -19.50 17.94
N PHE A 35 8.36 -19.64 17.47
CA PHE A 35 8.83 -20.84 16.79
C PHE A 35 10.21 -21.24 17.31
N ASP A 36 10.50 -22.53 17.23
CA ASP A 36 11.78 -23.10 17.62
C ASP A 36 12.84 -22.59 16.62
N PRO A 37 13.94 -21.97 17.07
CA PRO A 37 14.91 -21.37 16.15
C PRO A 37 15.69 -22.40 15.31
N ALA A 38 15.72 -23.67 15.71
CA ALA A 38 16.38 -24.75 14.98
C ALA A 38 15.44 -25.40 13.96
N THR A 39 14.16 -25.59 14.31
CA THR A 39 13.20 -26.29 13.42
C THR A 39 12.27 -25.35 12.67
N LEU A 40 12.13 -24.11 13.14
CA LEU A 40 11.18 -23.08 12.68
C LEU A 40 9.70 -23.46 12.81
N HIS A 41 9.39 -24.62 13.40
CA HIS A 41 8.03 -25.00 13.74
C HIS A 41 7.52 -24.17 14.92
N GLY A 42 6.22 -23.93 14.91
CA GLY A 42 5.51 -23.28 16.01
C GLY A 42 5.76 -23.98 17.36
N THR A 43 5.95 -23.21 18.42
CA THR A 43 6.15 -23.74 19.78
C THR A 43 4.93 -23.50 20.66
N ASP A 44 5.13 -23.05 21.90
CA ASP A 44 4.12 -23.07 22.95
C ASP A 44 2.99 -22.05 22.72
N TRP A 45 3.23 -21.04 21.88
CA TRP A 45 2.31 -19.92 21.69
C TRP A 45 1.85 -19.82 20.24
N PRO A 46 0.63 -20.33 19.94
CA PRO A 46 -0.16 -19.86 18.81
C PRO A 46 -0.24 -18.32 18.85
N HIS A 47 -0.58 -17.68 17.73
CA HIS A 47 -0.81 -16.24 17.74
C HIS A 47 -1.73 -15.83 18.89
N ASP A 48 -1.40 -14.72 19.55
CA ASP A 48 -2.27 -14.15 20.57
C ASP A 48 -3.66 -13.97 19.96
N PRO A 49 -4.68 -14.72 20.43
CA PRO A 49 -6.01 -14.65 19.88
C PRO A 49 -6.58 -13.24 20.02
N ALA A 50 -6.14 -12.44 21.00
CA ALA A 50 -6.56 -11.05 21.13
C ALA A 50 -6.09 -10.21 19.92
N GLY A 51 -4.83 -10.39 19.49
CA GLY A 51 -4.30 -9.71 18.30
C GLY A 51 -5.02 -10.14 17.02
N LEU A 52 -5.21 -11.44 16.82
CA LEU A 52 -5.94 -11.97 15.67
C LEU A 52 -7.41 -11.53 15.66
N TYR A 53 -8.11 -11.62 16.78
CA TYR A 53 -9.49 -11.18 16.90
C TYR A 53 -9.63 -9.66 16.75
N ALA A 54 -8.65 -8.87 17.20
CA ALA A 54 -8.60 -7.45 16.92
C ALA A 54 -8.49 -7.18 15.41
N MET A 55 -7.67 -7.92 14.68
CA MET A 55 -7.59 -7.80 13.22
C MET A 55 -8.92 -8.15 12.53
N PHE A 56 -9.61 -9.21 12.96
CA PHE A 56 -10.95 -9.52 12.45
C PHE A 56 -11.99 -8.46 12.83
N ALA A 57 -11.88 -7.86 14.01
CA ALA A 57 -12.72 -6.74 14.41
C ALA A 57 -12.48 -5.52 13.52
N CYS A 58 -11.23 -5.23 13.15
CA CYS A 58 -10.89 -4.19 12.17
C CYS A 58 -11.48 -4.47 10.79
N ALA A 59 -11.39 -5.71 10.29
CA ALA A 59 -12.00 -6.10 9.01
C ALA A 59 -13.53 -5.92 9.04
N ARG A 60 -14.18 -6.32 10.13
CA ARG A 60 -15.62 -6.11 10.34
C ARG A 60 -15.96 -4.62 10.43
N ALA A 61 -15.14 -3.81 11.09
CA ALA A 61 -15.35 -2.36 11.16
C ALA A 61 -15.24 -1.70 9.79
N LEU A 62 -14.24 -2.09 8.98
CA LEU A 62 -14.12 -1.62 7.59
C LEU A 62 -15.37 -1.99 6.78
N ALA A 63 -15.82 -3.25 6.84
CA ALA A 63 -17.04 -3.67 6.15
C ALA A 63 -18.28 -2.92 6.62
N GLY A 64 -18.46 -2.74 7.94
CA GLY A 64 -19.62 -2.04 8.51
C GLY A 64 -19.66 -0.54 8.22
N HIS A 65 -18.51 0.08 7.92
CA HIS A 65 -18.40 1.51 7.63
C HIS A 65 -18.15 1.84 6.16
N VAL A 66 -18.13 0.84 5.27
CA VAL A 66 -17.98 1.09 3.84
C VAL A 66 -19.17 1.87 3.30
N ARG A 67 -18.90 2.85 2.45
CA ARG A 67 -19.92 3.56 1.66
C ARG A 67 -19.61 3.45 0.16
N PRO A 68 -20.58 3.65 -0.73
CA PRO A 68 -20.35 3.64 -2.18
C PRO A 68 -19.29 4.65 -2.64
N GLY A 69 -19.23 5.79 -1.97
CA GLY A 69 -18.39 6.93 -2.34
C GLY A 69 -18.91 7.68 -3.58
N ASP A 70 -18.32 8.85 -3.80
CA ASP A 70 -18.52 9.72 -4.95
C ASP A 70 -17.19 10.43 -5.31
N LEU A 71 -17.24 11.52 -6.09
CA LEU A 71 -16.06 12.27 -6.52
C LEU A 71 -15.23 12.84 -5.36
N THR A 72 -15.86 13.18 -4.24
CA THR A 72 -15.23 13.85 -3.10
C THR A 72 -15.25 13.01 -1.82
N HIS A 73 -15.96 11.88 -1.81
CA HIS A 73 -16.05 10.95 -0.70
C HIS A 73 -15.60 9.56 -1.15
N SER A 74 -14.53 9.04 -0.54
CA SER A 74 -14.09 7.66 -0.74
C SER A 74 -14.94 6.65 0.05
N PRO A 75 -14.82 5.33 -0.20
CA PRO A 75 -15.47 4.29 0.58
C PRO A 75 -15.16 4.33 2.08
N TRP A 76 -13.96 4.82 2.44
CA TRP A 76 -13.60 5.15 3.82
C TRP A 76 -12.85 6.48 3.88
N PRO A 77 -13.21 7.37 4.82
CA PRO A 77 -12.52 8.65 5.00
C PRO A 77 -11.03 8.46 5.33
N PHE A 78 -10.23 9.48 5.04
CA PHE A 78 -8.79 9.51 5.34
C PHE A 78 -8.53 9.69 6.83
N ARG A 79 -9.23 10.63 7.47
CA ARG A 79 -9.10 10.89 8.90
C ARG A 79 -10.45 10.88 9.59
N VAL A 80 -10.52 10.20 10.73
CA VAL A 80 -11.72 10.10 11.58
C VAL A 80 -11.35 10.35 13.04
N PHE A 81 -12.29 10.85 13.82
CA PHE A 81 -12.15 10.83 15.26
C PHE A 81 -12.50 9.46 15.83
N ALA A 82 -11.53 8.77 16.43
CA ALA A 82 -11.73 7.43 16.97
C ALA A 82 -12.92 7.30 17.95
N HIS A 83 -13.20 8.33 18.76
CA HIS A 83 -14.25 8.28 19.80
C HIS A 83 -15.67 8.58 19.28
N THR A 84 -15.82 9.25 18.14
CA THR A 84 -17.13 9.66 17.56
C THR A 84 -17.38 9.07 16.19
N ASN A 85 -16.34 8.52 15.56
CA ASN A 85 -16.33 8.08 14.17
C ASN A 85 -16.70 9.19 13.15
N LEU A 86 -16.56 10.47 13.55
CA LEU A 86 -16.82 11.60 12.67
C LEU A 86 -15.62 11.79 11.73
N ALA A 87 -15.89 11.78 10.43
CA ALA A 87 -14.88 12.05 9.40
C ALA A 87 -14.42 13.51 9.45
N ARG A 88 -13.12 13.69 9.21
CA ARG A 88 -12.45 15.00 9.10
C ARG A 88 -11.95 15.28 7.70
N GLU A 89 -11.46 14.25 7.02
CA GLU A 89 -11.07 14.31 5.61
C GLU A 89 -11.69 13.11 4.91
N GLU A 90 -12.55 13.38 3.94
CA GLU A 90 -13.48 12.40 3.39
C GLU A 90 -12.92 11.54 2.25
N TYR A 91 -11.69 11.85 1.81
CA TYR A 91 -11.05 11.23 0.66
C TYR A 91 -9.63 10.82 1.01
N PRO A 92 -9.30 9.54 0.82
CA PRO A 92 -8.00 9.11 0.32
C PRO A 92 -8.15 8.30 -0.96
N ALA A 93 -7.15 8.34 -1.83
CA ALA A 93 -7.12 7.48 -3.01
C ALA A 93 -6.71 6.03 -2.69
N GLN A 94 -6.13 5.79 -1.51
CA GLN A 94 -5.57 4.49 -1.19
C GLN A 94 -6.65 3.50 -0.72
N MET A 95 -7.06 2.61 -1.63
CA MET A 95 -8.03 1.55 -1.35
C MET A 95 -7.42 0.14 -1.38
N ILE A 96 -6.25 -0.01 -2.03
CA ILE A 96 -5.67 -1.33 -2.35
C ILE A 96 -5.35 -2.16 -1.10
N ALA A 97 -4.96 -1.53 0.01
CA ALA A 97 -4.69 -2.26 1.25
C ALA A 97 -5.95 -2.97 1.77
N ALA A 98 -7.10 -2.29 1.78
CA ALA A 98 -8.37 -2.87 2.20
C ALA A 98 -8.86 -3.93 1.20
N ILE A 99 -8.70 -3.67 -0.11
CA ILE A 99 -9.05 -4.64 -1.16
C ILE A 99 -8.25 -5.95 -0.97
N LYS A 100 -6.93 -5.86 -0.83
CA LYS A 100 -6.05 -7.04 -0.58
C LYS A 100 -6.42 -7.79 0.69
N LEU A 101 -6.79 -7.08 1.76
CA LEU A 101 -7.29 -7.71 2.99
C LEU A 101 -8.54 -8.54 2.71
N PHE A 102 -9.53 -7.99 2.00
CA PHE A 102 -10.77 -8.70 1.72
C PHE A 102 -10.59 -9.82 0.68
N ASP A 103 -9.69 -9.66 -0.29
CA ASP A 103 -9.32 -10.74 -1.21
C ASP A 103 -8.76 -11.95 -0.43
N GLU A 104 -7.85 -11.69 0.52
CA GLU A 104 -7.25 -12.74 1.34
C GLU A 104 -8.26 -13.39 2.29
N LEU A 105 -9.13 -12.59 2.93
CA LEU A 105 -10.22 -13.13 3.76
C LEU A 105 -11.19 -14.00 2.94
N GLY A 106 -11.49 -13.60 1.71
CA GLY A 106 -12.27 -14.41 0.77
C GLY A 106 -11.56 -15.72 0.41
N ARG A 107 -10.28 -15.64 0.06
CA ARG A 107 -9.44 -16.82 -0.27
C ARG A 107 -9.39 -17.85 0.86
N LEU A 108 -9.42 -17.38 2.11
CA LEU A 108 -9.42 -18.22 3.32
C LEU A 108 -10.82 -18.73 3.73
N GLY A 109 -11.89 -18.35 3.01
CA GLY A 109 -13.27 -18.72 3.36
C GLY A 109 -13.83 -17.96 4.57
N LEU A 110 -13.22 -16.82 4.94
CA LEU A 110 -13.58 -15.97 6.07
C LEU A 110 -14.38 -14.74 5.63
N ASP A 111 -15.22 -14.88 4.60
CA ASP A 111 -15.90 -13.80 3.86
C ASP A 111 -17.02 -13.06 4.63
N GLY A 112 -17.13 -13.24 5.96
CA GLY A 112 -18.13 -12.54 6.77
C GLY A 112 -19.58 -12.76 6.29
N ALA A 113 -19.90 -13.96 5.80
CA ALA A 113 -21.18 -14.30 5.17
C ALA A 113 -21.52 -13.47 3.91
N GLY A 114 -20.51 -13.08 3.13
CA GLY A 114 -20.66 -12.35 1.87
C GLY A 114 -20.42 -10.83 1.98
N ASP A 115 -20.29 -10.32 3.20
CA ASP A 115 -20.15 -8.88 3.44
C ASP A 115 -18.78 -8.35 3.00
N TYR A 116 -17.73 -9.17 3.12
CA TYR A 116 -16.38 -8.77 2.76
C TYR A 116 -16.20 -8.71 1.24
N SER A 117 -16.70 -9.70 0.50
CA SER A 117 -16.76 -9.69 -0.95
C SER A 117 -17.56 -8.50 -1.50
N ARG A 118 -18.69 -8.18 -0.86
CA ARG A 118 -19.48 -6.99 -1.21
C ARG A 118 -18.68 -5.70 -0.97
N THR A 119 -18.04 -5.59 0.19
CA THR A 119 -17.22 -4.44 0.60
C THR A 119 -16.06 -4.22 -0.36
N ARG A 120 -15.32 -5.29 -0.67
CA ARG A 120 -14.24 -5.30 -1.66
C ARG A 120 -14.72 -4.77 -3.00
N LYS A 121 -15.87 -5.26 -3.49
CA LYS A 121 -16.45 -4.83 -4.76
C LYS A 121 -16.80 -3.33 -4.77
N ILE A 122 -17.32 -2.80 -3.67
CA ILE A 122 -17.60 -1.37 -3.54
C ILE A 122 -16.31 -0.56 -3.65
N ALA A 123 -15.27 -0.95 -2.89
CA ALA A 123 -13.99 -0.26 -2.90
C ALA A 123 -13.30 -0.31 -4.28
N TRP A 124 -13.29 -1.47 -4.92
CA TRP A 124 -12.74 -1.65 -6.27
C TRP A 124 -13.46 -0.79 -7.30
N ASN A 125 -14.79 -0.84 -7.32
CA ASN A 125 -15.59 -0.07 -8.27
C ASN A 125 -15.34 1.44 -8.12
N TRP A 126 -15.28 1.93 -6.89
CA TRP A 126 -14.97 3.34 -6.64
C TRP A 126 -13.57 3.73 -7.11
N LEU A 127 -12.55 2.92 -6.78
CA LEU A 127 -11.15 3.14 -7.21
C LEU A 127 -11.06 3.23 -8.75
N MET A 128 -11.67 2.28 -9.45
CA MET A 128 -11.66 2.23 -10.92
C MET A 128 -12.52 3.35 -11.57
N GLN A 129 -13.52 3.85 -10.86
CA GLN A 129 -14.40 4.92 -11.36
C GLN A 129 -13.82 6.32 -11.17
N TYR A 130 -13.10 6.58 -10.08
CA TYR A 130 -12.66 7.93 -9.71
C TYR A 130 -11.14 8.13 -9.87
N PRO A 131 -10.26 7.71 -8.93
CA PRO A 131 -8.83 8.01 -9.02
C PRO A 131 -8.18 7.45 -10.30
N MET A 132 -8.63 6.30 -10.80
CA MET A 132 -8.16 5.75 -12.07
C MET A 132 -8.53 6.59 -13.31
N ARG A 133 -9.58 7.41 -13.23
CA ARG A 133 -10.05 8.25 -14.34
C ARG A 133 -9.60 9.70 -14.22
N ASN A 134 -9.62 10.26 -13.02
CA ASN A 134 -9.30 11.66 -12.78
C ASN A 134 -7.84 11.90 -12.33
N ASN A 135 -7.09 10.85 -12.02
CA ASN A 135 -5.71 10.88 -11.49
C ASN A 135 -5.54 11.65 -10.17
N ILE A 136 -6.59 11.77 -9.35
CA ILE A 136 -6.49 12.37 -8.01
C ILE A 136 -5.98 11.32 -7.02
N TRP A 137 -4.67 11.30 -6.81
CA TRP A 137 -3.99 10.34 -5.93
C TRP A 137 -3.52 10.98 -4.62
N SER A 138 -4.43 11.66 -3.91
CA SER A 138 -4.13 12.36 -2.65
C SER A 138 -4.42 11.52 -1.39
N ALA A 139 -3.99 12.06 -0.25
CA ALA A 139 -4.29 11.61 1.11
C ALA A 139 -3.85 10.16 1.40
N TYR A 140 -2.58 10.02 1.80
CA TYR A 140 -2.01 8.77 2.30
C TYR A 140 -1.08 9.01 3.50
N PHE A 141 -0.12 9.92 3.35
CA PHE A 141 0.76 10.34 4.45
C PHE A 141 0.00 11.25 5.39
N GLU A 142 -0.05 10.87 6.67
CA GLU A 142 -0.92 11.50 7.67
C GLU A 142 -0.24 12.63 8.46
N ASP A 143 1.06 12.80 8.33
CA ASP A 143 1.88 13.81 8.98
C ASP A 143 1.92 15.13 8.21
N ILE A 144 0.76 15.54 7.68
CA ILE A 144 0.59 16.74 6.85
C ILE A 144 -0.60 17.60 7.32
N PRO A 145 -0.63 18.90 6.99
CA PRO A 145 -1.83 19.74 7.16
C PRO A 145 -3.04 19.19 6.40
N PHE A 146 -4.24 19.70 6.71
CA PHE A 146 -5.45 19.33 5.95
C PHE A 146 -5.33 19.77 4.48
N ASP A 147 -5.62 18.83 3.58
CA ASP A 147 -5.61 19.06 2.12
C ASP A 147 -7.03 18.96 1.57
N THR A 148 -7.80 20.03 1.74
CA THR A 148 -9.20 20.09 1.28
C THR A 148 -9.34 20.13 -0.24
N ASP A 149 -8.29 20.56 -0.94
CA ASP A 149 -8.28 20.75 -2.39
C ASP A 149 -7.68 19.53 -3.13
N LEU A 150 -7.23 18.51 -2.38
CA LEU A 150 -6.63 17.27 -2.89
C LEU A 150 -5.43 17.52 -3.81
N LEU A 151 -4.58 18.49 -3.46
CA LEU A 151 -3.42 18.90 -4.26
C LEU A 151 -2.14 18.14 -3.92
N ASN A 152 -2.07 17.49 -2.76
CA ASN A 152 -0.89 16.77 -2.27
C ASN A 152 -0.91 15.30 -2.69
N TRP A 153 -0.69 15.05 -3.97
CA TRP A 153 -0.67 13.70 -4.53
C TRP A 153 0.56 12.94 -4.06
N ASN A 154 0.45 11.62 -3.93
CA ASN A 154 1.53 10.75 -3.52
C ASN A 154 1.84 9.67 -4.57
N GLN A 155 3.09 9.17 -4.55
CA GLN A 155 3.48 8.04 -5.41
C GLN A 155 2.93 6.70 -4.94
N TYR A 156 2.59 6.56 -3.65
CA TYR A 156 2.31 5.27 -3.04
C TYR A 156 1.02 4.64 -3.59
N SER A 157 -0.07 5.40 -3.55
CA SER A 157 -1.40 4.93 -3.96
C SER A 157 -1.47 4.47 -5.42
N PRO A 158 -0.95 5.25 -6.41
CA PRO A 158 -0.95 4.81 -7.81
C PRO A 158 0.01 3.63 -8.04
N LEU A 159 1.16 3.57 -7.35
CA LEU A 159 2.09 2.44 -7.50
C LEU A 159 1.56 1.13 -6.92
N GLU A 160 0.91 1.16 -5.75
CA GLU A 160 0.29 -0.04 -5.19
C GLU A 160 -0.91 -0.49 -6.02
N THR A 161 -1.64 0.44 -6.64
CA THR A 161 -2.69 0.11 -7.63
C THR A 161 -2.09 -0.55 -8.88
N ALA A 162 -1.00 0.01 -9.42
CA ALA A 162 -0.30 -0.58 -10.56
C ALA A 162 0.22 -1.98 -10.23
N ARG A 163 0.83 -2.15 -9.05
CA ARG A 163 1.29 -3.46 -8.57
C ARG A 163 0.14 -4.46 -8.49
N TYR A 164 -0.98 -4.07 -7.90
CA TYR A 164 -2.15 -4.92 -7.76
C TYR A 164 -2.62 -5.41 -9.14
N LEU A 165 -2.80 -4.50 -10.09
CA LEU A 165 -3.19 -4.85 -11.47
C LEU A 165 -2.18 -5.76 -12.19
N LEU A 166 -0.87 -5.60 -11.94
CA LEU A 166 0.16 -6.48 -12.51
C LEU A 166 0.13 -7.89 -11.91
N GLN A 167 -0.32 -8.02 -10.66
CA GLN A 167 -0.41 -9.30 -9.95
C GLN A 167 -1.78 -9.97 -10.13
N HIS A 168 -2.81 -9.21 -10.50
CA HIS A 168 -4.20 -9.63 -10.67
C HIS A 168 -4.77 -9.15 -12.02
N PRO A 169 -4.18 -9.57 -13.16
CA PRO A 169 -4.61 -9.12 -14.49
C PRO A 169 -6.08 -9.50 -14.82
N GLU A 170 -6.65 -10.47 -14.11
CA GLU A 170 -8.06 -10.87 -14.22
C GLU A 170 -9.06 -9.81 -13.74
N GLU A 171 -8.63 -8.86 -12.90
CA GLU A 171 -9.50 -7.84 -12.30
C GLU A 171 -9.80 -6.66 -13.24
N ASP A 172 -9.02 -6.53 -14.32
CA ASP A 172 -9.15 -5.43 -15.28
C ASP A 172 -8.68 -5.87 -16.68
N PRO A 173 -9.56 -5.91 -17.70
CA PRO A 173 -9.15 -6.27 -19.05
C PRO A 173 -8.08 -5.33 -19.65
N ASP A 174 -7.99 -4.09 -19.16
CA ASP A 174 -7.00 -3.10 -19.58
C ASP A 174 -5.80 -3.02 -18.61
N TRP A 175 -5.61 -4.00 -17.72
CA TRP A 175 -4.62 -3.99 -16.63
C TRP A 175 -3.24 -3.49 -17.08
N ARG A 176 -2.74 -3.96 -18.23
CA ARG A 176 -1.41 -3.58 -18.72
C ARG A 176 -1.33 -2.09 -19.03
N ARG A 177 -2.30 -1.57 -19.79
CA ARG A 177 -2.38 -0.14 -20.15
C ARG A 177 -2.55 0.72 -18.90
N HIS A 178 -3.36 0.28 -17.95
CA HIS A 178 -3.58 1.00 -16.69
C HIS A 178 -2.34 1.00 -15.80
N SER A 179 -1.69 -0.16 -15.59
CA SER A 179 -0.45 -0.25 -14.81
C SER A 179 0.68 0.59 -15.40
N GLU A 180 0.91 0.51 -16.72
CA GLU A 180 1.90 1.33 -17.42
C GLU A 180 1.58 2.83 -17.26
N GLY A 181 0.30 3.21 -17.38
CA GLY A 181 -0.15 4.59 -17.21
C GLY A 181 0.08 5.15 -15.81
N LEU A 182 -0.13 4.34 -14.77
CA LEU A 182 0.12 4.72 -13.38
C LEU A 182 1.62 4.86 -13.09
N ILE A 183 2.45 3.94 -13.57
CA ILE A 183 3.91 4.02 -13.45
C ILE A 183 4.43 5.27 -14.16
N ALA A 184 3.96 5.55 -15.38
CA ALA A 184 4.32 6.76 -16.13
C ALA A 184 3.82 8.05 -15.46
N LEU A 185 2.65 8.03 -14.81
CA LEU A 185 2.17 9.13 -13.96
C LEU A 185 3.12 9.40 -12.80
N VAL A 186 3.57 8.35 -12.13
CA VAL A 186 4.50 8.49 -11.00
C VAL A 186 5.84 9.01 -11.47
N GLU A 187 6.40 8.46 -12.54
CA GLU A 187 7.66 8.92 -13.11
C GLU A 187 7.60 10.40 -13.50
N ARG A 188 6.59 10.82 -14.28
CA ARG A 188 6.49 12.22 -14.75
C ARG A 188 6.27 13.23 -13.62
N THR A 189 5.71 12.80 -12.50
CA THR A 189 5.32 13.68 -11.39
C THR A 189 6.41 13.75 -10.32
N PHE A 190 7.01 12.60 -9.97
CA PHE A 190 7.88 12.45 -8.81
C PHE A 190 9.35 12.21 -9.18
N ALA A 191 9.68 11.89 -10.44
CA ALA A 191 11.07 11.79 -10.94
C ALA A 191 11.58 13.10 -11.55
N VAL A 192 11.04 14.25 -11.13
CA VAL A 192 11.43 15.59 -11.58
C VAL A 192 12.44 16.24 -10.63
N ASP A 193 13.23 17.19 -11.10
CA ASP A 193 14.08 17.99 -10.23
C ASP A 193 13.22 18.89 -9.34
N ALA A 194 13.55 19.00 -8.05
CA ALA A 194 12.83 19.82 -7.08
C ALA A 194 13.80 20.54 -6.13
N PRO A 195 13.52 21.76 -5.66
CA PRO A 195 14.33 22.40 -4.63
C PRO A 195 14.43 21.52 -3.38
N ALA A 196 15.62 21.40 -2.80
CA ALA A 196 15.77 20.69 -1.53
C ALA A 196 15.06 21.46 -0.42
N THR A 197 14.30 20.76 0.42
CA THR A 197 13.66 21.39 1.59
C THR A 197 14.73 21.92 2.55
N GLU A 198 14.34 22.84 3.44
CA GLU A 198 15.26 23.32 4.47
C GLU A 198 15.79 22.16 5.32
N HIS A 199 14.91 21.24 5.74
CA HIS A 199 15.28 20.04 6.49
C HIS A 199 16.38 19.24 5.78
N TYR A 200 16.24 18.99 4.48
CA TYR A 200 17.22 18.21 3.72
C TYR A 200 18.55 18.94 3.53
N ARG A 201 18.54 20.27 3.42
CA ARG A 201 19.76 21.08 3.27
C ARG A 201 20.71 21.00 4.46
N TRP A 202 20.23 20.63 5.64
CA TRP A 202 21.07 20.36 6.81
C TRP A 202 21.94 19.11 6.64
N VAL A 203 21.45 18.11 5.90
CA VAL A 203 22.10 16.82 5.70
C VAL A 203 22.89 16.80 4.39
N GLN A 204 22.27 17.25 3.30
CA GLN A 204 22.88 17.36 1.98
C GLN A 204 22.90 18.84 1.58
N LYS A 205 24.07 19.48 1.56
CA LYS A 205 24.25 20.91 1.25
C LYS A 205 23.89 21.30 -0.20
N GLU A 206 23.29 20.40 -0.96
CA GLU A 206 22.84 20.64 -2.33
C GLU A 206 21.51 21.38 -2.31
N PRO A 207 21.34 22.44 -3.12
CA PRO A 207 20.10 23.21 -3.16
C PRO A 207 18.98 22.50 -3.95
N MET A 208 19.29 21.41 -4.65
CA MET A 208 18.40 20.74 -5.60
C MET A 208 18.37 19.23 -5.35
N GLN A 209 17.18 18.66 -5.52
CA GLN A 209 16.86 17.25 -5.46
C GLN A 209 16.65 16.73 -6.87
N TYR A 210 17.71 16.18 -7.46
CA TYR A 210 17.65 15.71 -8.85
C TYR A 210 16.75 14.47 -9.00
N GLY A 211 15.83 14.52 -9.96
CA GLY A 211 14.93 13.42 -10.33
C GLY A 211 15.64 12.28 -11.05
N ARG A 212 16.83 12.53 -11.61
CA ARG A 212 17.73 11.48 -12.11
C ARG A 212 19.05 11.51 -11.36
N ARG A 213 19.39 10.41 -10.70
CA ARG A 213 20.66 10.26 -9.96
C ARG A 213 21.31 8.93 -10.28
N TRP A 214 22.57 8.95 -10.68
CA TRP A 214 23.39 7.76 -10.97
C TRP A 214 22.71 6.76 -11.94
N GLY A 215 21.95 7.25 -12.90
CA GLY A 215 21.22 6.44 -13.89
C GLY A 215 19.87 5.90 -13.43
N ALA A 216 19.43 6.21 -12.20
CA ALA A 216 18.10 5.87 -11.69
C ALA A 216 17.17 7.09 -11.67
N ASN A 217 15.89 6.84 -11.89
CA ASN A 217 14.82 7.81 -11.60
C ASN A 217 14.59 7.81 -10.08
N ALA A 218 14.96 8.90 -9.42
CA ALA A 218 14.79 9.09 -7.99
C ALA A 218 13.41 9.71 -7.72
N ILE A 219 12.63 9.05 -6.86
CA ILE A 219 11.22 9.34 -6.64
C ILE A 219 11.02 10.07 -5.31
N SER A 220 10.23 11.14 -5.36
CA SER A 220 9.76 11.88 -4.19
C SER A 220 8.55 11.24 -3.52
N GLU A 221 8.22 11.69 -2.31
CA GLU A 221 7.09 11.18 -1.54
C GLU A 221 5.73 11.71 -2.05
N GLN A 222 5.58 13.04 -2.07
CA GLN A 222 4.30 13.73 -2.26
C GLN A 222 4.46 15.16 -2.80
N THR A 223 3.51 15.64 -3.61
CA THR A 223 3.71 16.81 -4.49
C THR A 223 3.82 18.16 -3.78
N GLN A 224 3.15 18.37 -2.65
CA GLN A 224 3.10 19.67 -1.95
C GLN A 224 3.98 19.70 -0.71
N GLN A 225 4.01 18.60 0.05
CA GLN A 225 4.62 18.60 1.38
C GLN A 225 6.06 18.08 1.37
N ASP A 226 6.38 17.12 0.50
CA ASP A 226 7.71 16.51 0.46
C ASP A 226 8.10 16.00 -0.93
N MET A 227 8.81 16.88 -1.64
CA MET A 227 9.42 16.58 -2.93
C MET A 227 10.90 16.15 -2.82
N ASP A 228 11.44 15.93 -1.62
CA ASP A 228 12.81 15.43 -1.48
C ASP A 228 12.93 13.98 -2.00
N LYS A 229 14.10 13.63 -2.55
CA LYS A 229 14.30 12.27 -3.09
C LYS A 229 14.65 11.30 -1.98
N MET A 230 13.88 10.22 -1.87
CA MET A 230 14.14 9.20 -0.87
C MET A 230 14.34 7.81 -1.49
N GLY A 231 15.25 7.04 -0.88
CA GLY A 231 15.54 5.68 -1.30
C GLY A 231 14.34 4.74 -1.15
N SER A 232 13.48 4.96 -0.15
CA SER A 232 12.27 4.16 0.12
C SER A 232 11.26 4.26 -1.04
N HIS A 233 10.91 5.47 -1.49
CA HIS A 233 9.98 5.68 -2.61
C HIS A 233 10.60 5.25 -3.94
N THR A 234 11.90 5.52 -4.14
CA THR A 234 12.65 5.05 -5.32
C THR A 234 12.67 3.52 -5.41
N GLY A 235 12.93 2.83 -4.28
CA GLY A 235 12.91 1.38 -4.20
C GLY A 235 11.52 0.80 -4.47
N ARG A 236 10.47 1.44 -3.94
CA ARG A 236 9.08 1.06 -4.23
C ARG A 236 8.77 1.17 -5.72
N TYR A 237 9.05 2.30 -6.34
CA TYR A 237 8.92 2.50 -7.79
C TYR A 237 9.65 1.43 -8.59
N ALA A 238 10.95 1.22 -8.31
CA ALA A 238 11.75 0.21 -9.00
C ALA A 238 11.15 -1.20 -8.87
N SER A 239 10.63 -1.55 -7.69
CA SER A 239 10.01 -2.86 -7.46
C SER A 239 8.65 -3.05 -8.14
N VAL A 240 7.98 -1.97 -8.58
CA VAL A 240 6.79 -2.07 -9.45
C VAL A 240 7.24 -2.19 -10.91
N CYS A 241 8.21 -1.38 -11.35
CA CYS A 241 8.76 -1.49 -12.70
C CYS A 241 9.32 -2.88 -13.02
N ALA A 242 9.88 -3.58 -12.02
CA ALA A 242 10.40 -4.94 -12.18
C ALA A 242 9.32 -6.01 -12.42
N LEU A 243 8.03 -5.67 -12.32
CA LEU A 243 6.90 -6.56 -12.62
C LEU A 243 6.39 -6.45 -14.07
N LEU A 244 6.87 -5.47 -14.84
CA LEU A 244 6.60 -5.33 -16.28
C LEU A 244 7.49 -6.25 -17.12
#